data_AF-A0A967HXY9-F1
#
_entry.id   AF-A0A967HXY9-F1
#
_cell.length_a   1.000
_cell.length_b   1.000
_cell.length_c   1.000
_cell.angle_alpha   90.00
_cell.angle_beta   90.00
_cell.angle_gamma   90.00
#
_symmetry.space_group_name_H-M   'P 1'
#
loop_
_entity.id
_entity.type
_entity.pdbx_description
1 polymer ?
#
loop_
_entity_poly.entity_id
_entity_poly.type
_entity_poly.pdbx_seq_one_letter_code
_entity_poly.pdbx_strand_id
1 'polypeptide(L)'
;LSRKKPALKDTFQRNYQDLEKALLKLDRDIKEVVSKDQSKPLVVSHPVYDYFARGYGLNIRSVHWEPDEIPTTEQMLELHTFLKDHPAQWMIWEGEPIAESVERLKAIGLQSVVFDPCGNAPDQGDFMSVMRQNVDNLKAAFPQ
;
A
#
# COMPACT_ATOMS: atom_id res chain seq x y z
N LEU A 1 -11.46 -26.52 -2.72
CA LEU A 1 -10.50 -27.66 -2.66
C LEU A 1 -11.15 -28.93 -2.11
N SER A 2 -11.91 -28.86 -1.02
CA SER A 2 -12.56 -30.01 -0.37
C SER A 2 -13.47 -30.83 -1.31
N ARG A 3 -14.21 -30.20 -2.24
CA ARG A 3 -14.99 -30.91 -3.27
C ARG A 3 -14.13 -31.80 -4.18
N LYS A 4 -12.93 -31.33 -4.54
CA LYS A 4 -12.01 -32.04 -5.46
C LYS A 4 -11.13 -33.06 -4.74
N LYS A 5 -10.87 -32.87 -3.44
CA LYS A 5 -10.07 -33.78 -2.60
C LYS A 5 -10.77 -34.01 -1.24
N PRO A 6 -11.84 -34.84 -1.19
CA PRO A 6 -12.65 -35.01 0.01
C PRO A 6 -11.89 -35.53 1.23
N ALA A 7 -10.89 -36.40 1.03
CA ALA A 7 -10.04 -36.93 2.10
C ALA A 7 -9.21 -35.84 2.83
N LEU A 8 -9.03 -34.66 2.22
CA LEU A 8 -8.30 -33.53 2.81
C LEU A 8 -9.23 -32.43 3.32
N LYS A 9 -10.55 -32.68 3.41
CA LYS A 9 -11.56 -31.69 3.80
C LYS A 9 -11.23 -31.01 5.12
N ASP A 10 -10.91 -31.78 6.16
CA ASP A 10 -10.67 -31.23 7.50
C ASP A 10 -9.38 -30.40 7.55
N THR A 11 -8.34 -30.80 6.80
CA THR A 11 -7.13 -30.00 6.63
C THR A 11 -7.43 -28.66 5.96
N PHE A 12 -8.20 -28.66 4.87
CA PHE A 12 -8.58 -27.40 4.22
C PHE A 12 -9.44 -26.51 5.12
N GLN A 13 -10.35 -27.10 5.91
CA GLN A 13 -11.19 -26.34 6.82
C GLN A 13 -10.38 -25.67 7.93
N ARG A 14 -9.42 -26.41 8.53
CA ARG A 14 -8.52 -25.85 9.55
C ARG A 14 -7.68 -24.71 8.98
N ASN A 15 -7.03 -24.94 7.84
CA ASN A 15 -6.20 -23.92 7.19
C ASN A 15 -7.01 -22.67 6.81
N TYR A 16 -8.27 -22.85 6.38
CA TYR A 16 -9.18 -21.74 6.12
C TYR A 16 -9.46 -20.91 7.37
N GLN A 17 -9.78 -21.56 8.50
CA GLN A 17 -10.09 -20.87 9.75
C GLN A 17 -8.89 -20.07 10.27
N ASP A 18 -7.68 -20.63 10.15
CA ASP A 18 -6.45 -19.94 10.53
C ASP A 18 -6.20 -18.72 9.63
N LEU A 19 -6.39 -18.88 8.31
CA LEU A 19 -6.24 -17.79 7.34
C LEU A 19 -7.28 -16.69 7.55
N GLU A 20 -8.56 -17.05 7.75
CA GLU A 20 -9.66 -16.12 8.01
C GLU A 20 -9.36 -15.27 9.25
N LYS A 21 -8.92 -15.90 10.35
CA LYS A 21 -8.54 -15.20 11.57
C LYS A 21 -7.39 -14.22 11.33
N ALA A 22 -6.39 -14.62 10.55
CA ALA A 22 -5.23 -13.79 10.23
C ALA A 22 -5.63 -12.58 9.35
N LEU A 23 -6.46 -12.78 8.33
CA LEU A 23 -6.96 -11.72 7.45
C LEU A 23 -7.88 -10.74 8.20
N LEU A 24 -8.75 -11.23 9.08
CA LEU A 24 -9.58 -10.37 9.94
C LEU A 24 -8.73 -9.53 10.91
N LYS A 25 -7.60 -10.07 11.38
CA LYS A 25 -6.66 -9.27 12.18
C LYS A 25 -6.00 -8.20 11.33
N LEU A 26 -5.51 -8.56 10.14
CA LEU A 26 -4.90 -7.61 9.21
C LEU A 26 -5.86 -6.44 8.87
N ASP A 27 -7.12 -6.74 8.57
CA ASP A 27 -8.16 -5.73 8.32
C ASP A 27 -8.32 -4.76 9.51
N ARG A 28 -8.35 -5.28 10.75
CA ARG A 28 -8.41 -4.44 11.96
C ARG A 28 -7.16 -3.57 12.11
N ASP A 29 -5.98 -4.14 11.92
CA ASP A 29 -4.72 -3.43 12.06
C ASP A 29 -4.63 -2.28 11.03
N ILE A 30 -5.03 -2.51 9.77
CA ILE A 30 -5.09 -1.45 8.74
C ILE A 30 -6.10 -0.38 9.13
N LYS A 31 -7.32 -0.76 9.53
CA LYS A 31 -8.36 0.19 9.98
C LYS A 31 -7.88 1.06 11.12
N GLU A 32 -7.19 0.49 12.10
CA GLU A 32 -6.65 1.23 13.23
C GLU A 32 -5.65 2.30 12.79
N VAL A 33 -4.71 1.95 11.89
CA VAL A 33 -3.71 2.89 11.36
C VAL A 33 -4.39 4.01 10.57
N VAL A 34 -5.24 3.69 9.60
CA VAL A 34 -5.80 4.70 8.69
C VAL A 34 -6.91 5.54 9.33
N SER A 35 -7.56 5.04 10.40
CA SER A 35 -8.59 5.79 11.13
C SER A 35 -8.09 7.09 11.78
N LYS A 36 -6.76 7.26 11.90
CA LYS A 36 -6.16 8.48 12.46
C LYS A 36 -6.44 9.72 11.60
N ASP A 37 -6.52 9.58 10.29
CA ASP A 37 -6.89 10.66 9.37
C ASP A 37 -7.31 10.10 8.00
N GLN A 38 -8.52 9.56 7.90
CA GLN A 38 -9.02 8.98 6.64
C GLN A 38 -9.12 10.00 5.49
N SER A 39 -9.29 11.29 5.82
CA SER A 39 -9.36 12.36 4.84
C SER A 39 -8.01 12.77 4.24
N LYS A 40 -6.90 12.31 4.85
CA LYS A 40 -5.54 12.65 4.44
C LYS A 40 -5.34 12.44 2.94
N PRO A 41 -5.05 13.50 2.17
CA PRO A 41 -4.67 13.35 0.78
C PRO A 41 -3.38 12.56 0.66
N LEU A 42 -3.41 11.50 -0.14
CA LEU A 42 -2.25 10.65 -0.45
C LEU A 42 -2.05 10.58 -1.95
N VAL A 43 -0.79 10.54 -2.39
CA VAL A 43 -0.42 10.18 -3.76
C VAL A 43 -0.01 8.72 -3.78
N VAL A 44 -0.38 7.99 -4.83
CA VAL A 44 0.09 6.62 -5.05
C VAL A 44 0.81 6.50 -6.40
N SER A 45 1.85 5.67 -6.48
CA SER A 45 2.68 5.55 -7.69
C SER A 45 1.95 5.00 -8.91
N HIS A 46 0.95 4.14 -8.69
CA HIS A 46 0.15 3.48 -9.73
C HIS A 46 -1.33 3.34 -9.37
N PRO A 47 -2.24 3.20 -10.35
CA PRO A 47 -3.67 3.01 -10.12
C PRO A 47 -4.04 1.57 -9.73
N VAL A 48 -3.34 0.98 -8.75
CA VAL A 48 -3.57 -0.41 -8.28
C VAL A 48 -4.29 -0.50 -6.92
N TYR A 49 -4.55 0.65 -6.28
CA TYR A 49 -5.02 0.73 -4.89
C TYR A 49 -6.52 0.99 -4.75
N ASP A 50 -7.30 0.91 -5.83
CA ASP A 50 -8.73 1.28 -5.82
C ASP A 50 -9.58 0.51 -4.80
N TYR A 51 -9.37 -0.80 -4.67
CA TYR A 51 -10.08 -1.61 -3.67
C TYR A 51 -9.60 -1.28 -2.25
N PHE A 52 -8.31 -1.03 -2.08
CA PHE A 52 -7.73 -0.63 -0.80
C PHE A 52 -8.32 0.72 -0.35
N ALA A 53 -8.37 1.71 -1.25
CA ALA A 53 -8.96 3.01 -0.98
C ALA A 53 -10.44 2.92 -0.63
N ARG A 54 -11.25 2.18 -1.41
CA ARG A 54 -12.66 1.98 -1.09
C ARG A 54 -12.88 1.21 0.21
N GLY A 55 -12.08 0.17 0.46
CA GLY A 55 -12.21 -0.68 1.64
C GLY A 55 -11.90 0.05 2.95
N TYR A 56 -10.99 1.02 2.92
CA TYR A 56 -10.52 1.74 4.11
C TYR A 56 -10.86 3.23 4.13
N GLY A 57 -11.56 3.74 3.12
CA GLY A 57 -12.01 5.14 3.04
C GLY A 57 -10.90 6.14 2.78
N LEU A 58 -9.88 5.76 2.01
CA LEU A 58 -8.69 6.60 1.79
C LEU A 58 -8.89 7.61 0.67
N ASN A 59 -8.41 8.83 0.90
CA ASN A 59 -8.36 9.91 -0.09
C ASN A 59 -7.08 9.82 -0.94
N ILE A 60 -7.01 8.81 -1.81
CA ILE A 60 -5.86 8.62 -2.72
C ILE A 60 -6.11 9.21 -4.11
N ARG A 61 -5.03 9.63 -4.76
CA ARG A 61 -5.00 9.87 -6.20
C ARG A 61 -3.69 9.34 -6.78
N SER A 62 -3.75 8.71 -7.94
CA SER A 62 -2.59 8.04 -8.55
C SER A 62 -1.86 8.92 -9.55
N VAL A 63 -0.54 8.74 -9.60
CA VAL A 63 0.28 9.02 -10.79
C VAL A 63 0.58 7.69 -11.50
N HIS A 64 1.55 7.68 -12.43
CA HIS A 64 2.02 6.47 -13.11
C HIS A 64 3.55 6.46 -13.17
N TRP A 65 4.18 6.10 -12.05
CA TRP A 65 5.63 6.19 -11.83
C TRP A 65 6.19 4.86 -11.36
N GLU A 66 7.23 4.38 -12.02
CA GLU A 66 7.93 3.15 -11.60
C GLU A 66 8.87 3.41 -10.43
N PRO A 67 8.98 2.48 -9.46
CA PRO A 67 9.85 2.64 -8.30
C PRO A 67 11.35 2.63 -8.67
N ASP A 68 11.73 1.91 -9.71
CA ASP A 68 13.12 1.79 -10.19
C ASP A 68 13.53 2.86 -11.20
N GLU A 69 12.63 3.80 -11.52
CA GLU A 69 12.88 4.91 -12.42
C GLU A 69 12.95 6.26 -11.70
N ILE A 70 13.81 7.15 -12.21
CA ILE A 70 13.90 8.52 -11.72
C ILE A 70 12.78 9.33 -12.38
N PRO A 71 11.90 10.02 -11.61
CA PRO A 71 10.86 10.84 -12.20
C PRO A 71 11.47 11.97 -13.03
N THR A 72 10.95 12.12 -14.24
CA THR A 72 11.40 13.15 -15.18
C THR A 72 11.03 14.54 -14.67
N THR A 73 11.68 15.57 -15.22
CA THR A 73 11.33 16.97 -14.90
C THR A 73 9.87 17.29 -15.22
N GLU A 74 9.32 16.70 -16.28
CA GLU A 74 7.92 16.88 -16.67
C GLU A 74 6.98 16.25 -15.64
N GLN A 75 7.22 15.00 -15.24
CA GLN A 75 6.47 14.32 -14.18
C GLN A 75 6.50 15.11 -12.85
N MET A 76 7.65 15.68 -12.48
CA MET A 76 7.75 16.51 -11.27
C MET A 76 6.94 17.82 -11.38
N LEU A 77 6.85 18.42 -12.57
CA LEU A 77 6.04 19.62 -12.81
C LEU A 77 4.54 19.31 -12.78
N GLU A 78 4.14 18.18 -13.37
CA GLU A 78 2.78 17.65 -13.29
C GLU A 78 2.39 17.38 -11.84
N LEU A 79 3.27 16.72 -11.08
CA LEU A 79 3.07 16.48 -9.65
C LEU A 79 2.91 17.80 -8.88
N HIS A 80 3.73 18.82 -9.17
CA HIS A 80 3.58 20.13 -8.52
C HIS A 80 2.20 20.77 -8.79
N THR A 81 1.67 20.62 -10.00
CA THR A 81 0.32 21.11 -10.35
C THR A 81 -0.76 20.28 -9.65
N PHE A 82 -0.63 18.96 -9.69
CA PHE A 82 -1.52 18.02 -9.03
C PHE A 82 -1.64 18.30 -7.52
N LEU A 83 -0.52 18.62 -6.86
CA LEU A 83 -0.50 18.89 -5.42
C LEU A 83 -1.20 20.20 -5.03
N LYS A 84 -1.47 21.11 -5.97
CA LYS A 84 -2.30 22.30 -5.70
C LYS A 84 -3.76 21.93 -5.48
N ASP A 85 -4.25 20.94 -6.22
CA ASP A 85 -5.64 20.46 -6.14
C ASP A 85 -5.81 19.32 -5.12
N HIS A 86 -4.74 18.58 -4.85
CA HIS A 86 -4.70 17.45 -3.91
C HIS A 86 -3.45 17.55 -3.03
N PRO A 87 -3.48 18.34 -1.95
CA PRO A 87 -2.29 18.73 -1.17
C PRO A 87 -1.80 17.59 -0.27
N ALA A 88 -1.28 16.54 -0.90
CA ALA A 88 -0.72 15.37 -0.25
C ALA A 88 0.69 15.66 0.26
N GLN A 89 1.04 15.05 1.40
CA GLN A 89 2.38 15.11 1.99
C GLN A 89 3.12 13.77 1.89
N TRP A 90 2.44 12.75 1.38
CA TRP A 90 2.92 11.38 1.34
C TRP A 90 2.66 10.76 -0.03
N MET A 91 3.69 10.10 -0.55
CA MET A 91 3.68 9.22 -1.70
C MET A 91 3.74 7.77 -1.21
N ILE A 92 2.82 6.93 -1.68
CA ILE A 92 2.84 5.49 -1.46
C ILE A 92 3.31 4.81 -2.75
N TRP A 93 4.37 4.02 -2.62
CA TRP A 93 4.97 3.27 -3.72
C TRP A 93 4.58 1.80 -3.67
N GLU A 94 4.40 1.17 -4.83
CA GLU A 94 4.14 -0.28 -4.93
C GLU A 94 5.37 -1.18 -4.75
N GLY A 95 6.55 -0.58 -4.69
CA GLY A 95 7.82 -1.23 -4.39
C GLY A 95 8.80 -0.22 -3.80
N GLU A 96 10.00 -0.67 -3.45
CA GLU A 96 11.04 0.23 -2.91
C GLU A 96 11.51 1.21 -4.00
N PRO A 97 11.26 2.53 -3.85
CA PRO A 97 11.73 3.50 -4.82
C PRO A 97 13.24 3.70 -4.71
N ILE A 98 13.88 4.04 -5.82
CA ILE A 98 15.29 4.44 -5.80
C ILE A 98 15.48 5.71 -4.95
N ALA A 99 16.65 5.79 -4.28
CA ALA A 99 16.95 6.88 -3.34
C ALA A 99 16.84 8.27 -3.97
N GLU A 100 17.20 8.42 -5.25
CA GLU A 100 17.08 9.71 -5.95
C GLU A 100 15.62 10.18 -6.06
N SER A 101 14.68 9.28 -6.33
CA SER A 101 13.25 9.59 -6.39
C SER A 101 12.73 10.06 -5.02
N VAL A 102 13.16 9.39 -3.94
CA VAL A 102 12.82 9.78 -2.57
C VAL A 102 13.35 11.18 -2.22
N GLU A 103 14.60 11.47 -2.55
CA GLU A 103 15.20 12.78 -2.26
C GLU A 103 14.55 13.90 -3.08
N ARG A 104 14.21 13.65 -4.35
CA ARG A 104 13.48 14.62 -5.19
C ARG A 104 12.09 14.94 -4.63
N LEU A 105 11.34 13.92 -4.19
CA LEU A 105 10.04 14.12 -3.55
C LEU A 105 10.16 14.86 -2.22
N LYS A 106 11.16 14.50 -1.41
CA LYS A 106 11.42 15.13 -0.12
C LYS A 106 11.77 16.62 -0.26
N ALA A 107 12.52 16.98 -1.30
CA ALA A 107 12.87 18.37 -1.60
C ALA A 107 11.64 19.28 -1.85
N ILE A 108 10.51 18.70 -2.27
CA ILE A 108 9.23 19.41 -2.46
C ILE A 108 8.23 19.16 -1.31
N GLY A 109 8.65 18.52 -0.22
CA GLY A 109 7.83 18.28 0.96
C GLY A 109 7.01 16.98 0.94
N LEU A 110 7.22 16.08 -0.02
CA LEU A 110 6.60 14.75 -0.04
C LEU A 110 7.50 13.71 0.62
N GLN A 111 6.98 13.03 1.63
CA GLN A 111 7.61 11.85 2.20
C GLN A 111 7.18 10.59 1.43
N SER A 112 7.97 9.52 1.48
CA SER A 112 7.68 8.26 0.79
C SER A 112 7.48 7.10 1.77
N VAL A 113 6.53 6.21 1.45
CA VAL A 113 6.31 4.92 2.13
C VAL A 113 6.05 3.86 1.07
N VAL A 114 6.42 2.61 1.36
CA VAL A 114 6.09 1.47 0.50
C VAL A 114 4.84 0.77 1.02
N PHE A 115 3.90 0.52 0.11
CA PHE A 115 2.82 -0.45 0.27
C PHE A 115 2.87 -1.42 -0.91
N ASP A 116 3.48 -2.58 -0.72
CA ASP A 116 3.58 -3.58 -1.79
C ASP A 116 2.21 -4.27 -1.99
N PRO A 117 1.58 -4.19 -3.18
CA PRO A 117 0.31 -4.87 -3.45
C PRO A 117 0.44 -6.40 -3.42
N CYS A 118 1.66 -6.93 -3.30
CA CYS A 118 2.04 -8.34 -3.36
C CYS A 118 1.54 -8.97 -4.68
N GLY A 119 1.65 -8.21 -5.78
CA GLY A 119 1.17 -8.64 -7.11
C GLY A 119 2.00 -9.77 -7.72
N ASN A 120 3.26 -9.90 -7.29
CA ASN A 120 4.16 -11.01 -7.60
C ASN A 120 4.45 -11.83 -6.34
N ALA A 121 5.04 -13.01 -6.53
CA ALA A 121 5.55 -13.79 -5.39
C ALA A 121 6.71 -13.01 -4.74
N PRO A 122 6.66 -12.75 -3.42
CA PRO A 122 7.75 -12.05 -2.75
C PRO A 122 8.99 -12.95 -2.68
N ASP A 123 10.18 -12.34 -2.76
CA ASP A 123 11.45 -13.07 -2.65
C ASP A 123 11.61 -13.79 -1.31
N GLN A 124 11.02 -13.22 -0.25
CA GLN A 124 11.03 -13.77 1.10
C GLN A 124 9.65 -13.65 1.76
N GLY A 125 9.32 -14.67 2.56
CA GLY A 125 8.07 -14.71 3.32
C GLY A 125 6.86 -15.08 2.47
N ASP A 126 5.71 -14.51 2.81
CA ASP A 126 4.42 -14.73 2.18
C ASP A 126 3.58 -13.45 2.13
N PHE A 127 2.38 -13.56 1.56
CA PHE A 127 1.40 -12.47 1.52
C PHE A 127 1.16 -11.84 2.91
N MET A 128 1.06 -12.65 3.95
CA MET A 128 0.76 -12.14 5.29
C MET A 128 1.95 -11.39 5.90
N SER A 129 3.19 -11.78 5.61
CA SER A 129 4.36 -10.99 6.03
C SER A 129 4.46 -9.67 5.29
N VAL A 130 4.22 -9.66 3.97
CA VAL A 130 4.21 -8.43 3.17
C VAL A 130 3.15 -7.46 3.69
N MET A 131 1.92 -7.94 3.91
CA MET A 131 0.84 -7.08 4.39
C MET A 131 1.06 -6.56 5.82
N ARG A 132 1.72 -7.33 6.70
CA ARG A 132 2.12 -6.82 8.03
C ARG A 132 3.17 -5.71 7.92
N GLN A 133 4.16 -5.88 7.04
CA GLN A 133 5.16 -4.84 6.78
C GLN A 133 4.51 -3.58 6.21
N ASN A 134 3.54 -3.73 5.30
CA ASN A 134 2.77 -2.59 4.78
C ASN A 134 2.02 -1.85 5.88
N VAL A 135 1.40 -2.54 6.84
CA VAL A 135 0.76 -1.91 8.02
C VAL A 135 1.79 -1.11 8.82
N ASP A 136 2.98 -1.65 9.05
CA ASP A 136 4.03 -0.96 9.78
C ASP A 136 4.53 0.28 9.03
N ASN A 137 4.71 0.19 7.72
CA ASN A 137 5.11 1.31 6.87
C ASN A 137 4.06 2.43 6.87
N LEU A 138 2.77 2.07 6.79
CA LEU A 138 1.67 3.06 6.80
C LEU A 138 1.61 3.87 8.09
N LYS A 139 2.07 3.36 9.23
CA LYS A 139 2.11 4.13 10.48
C LYS A 139 2.91 5.43 10.36
N ALA A 140 3.91 5.48 9.48
CA ALA A 140 4.65 6.71 9.22
C ALA A 140 3.77 7.81 8.59
N ALA A 141 2.88 7.42 7.68
CA ALA A 141 1.93 8.34 7.04
C ALA A 141 0.74 8.69 7.95
N PHE A 142 0.46 7.90 8.97
CA PHE A 142 -0.65 8.10 9.93
C PHE A 142 -0.13 8.10 11.38
N PRO A 143 0.68 9.11 11.77
CA PRO A 143 1.21 9.19 13.13
C PRO A 143 0.10 9.44 14.17
N GLN A 144 0.39 9.08 15.42
CA GLN A 144 -0.51 9.25 16.58
C GLN A 144 -0.79 10.71 16.92
#